data_AF-A0A1I8EMA0-F1
#
_entry.id   AF-A0A1I8EMA0-F1
#
_cell.length_a   1.000
_cell.length_b   1.000
_cell.length_c   1.000
_cell.angle_alpha   90.00
_cell.angle_beta   90.00
_cell.angle_gamma   90.00
#
_symmetry.space_group_name_H-M   'P 1'
#
loop_
_entity.id
_entity.type
_entity.pdbx_description
1 polymer ?
#
loop_
_entity_poly.entity_id
_entity_poly.type
_entity_poly.pdbx_seq_one_letter_code
_entity_poly.pdbx_strand_id
1 'polypeptide(L)'
;MVTHGRIPSYRFVIPSTVYDPFLPENKGFCNPKTPRYFSNDIQPEGCLPAGMFDIGRTKFGSPHIYLSGVHFYQSPPEIYQNFTGFQHPDNSDATYIDIEPYTGVVVSAFVASQINVGMISGNSYLLSEMPSMIVPVLWMNELISLDKETREDLEKVVLMPRGARILGISLVGAGLLLWTIFLIISLRNMYLKRKDDDETHLIEDGVEN
;
A
#
# COMPACT_ATOMS: atom_id res chain seq x y z
N MET A 1 -2.49 -8.61 2.56
CA MET A 1 -3.81 -8.03 2.84
C MET A 1 -4.01 -8.07 4.34
N VAL A 2 -4.37 -6.93 4.93
CA VAL A 2 -4.60 -6.78 6.38
C VAL A 2 -6.04 -6.32 6.57
N THR A 3 -6.66 -6.67 7.69
CA THR A 3 -8.05 -6.31 7.96
C THR A 3 -8.14 -5.52 9.25
N HIS A 4 -8.78 -4.36 9.20
CA HIS A 4 -9.04 -3.51 10.37
C HIS A 4 -10.55 -3.53 10.66
N GLY A 5 -10.97 -4.40 11.59
CA GLY A 5 -12.40 -4.69 11.76
C GLY A 5 -12.96 -5.44 10.54
N ARG A 6 -13.95 -4.86 9.86
CA ARG A 6 -14.50 -5.39 8.59
C ARG A 6 -13.96 -4.69 7.34
N ILE A 7 -12.98 -3.80 7.50
CA ILE A 7 -12.39 -3.05 6.39
C ILE A 7 -11.17 -3.82 5.86
N PRO A 8 -11.23 -4.36 4.63
CA PRO A 8 -10.06 -4.92 3.97
C PRO A 8 -9.10 -3.82 3.55
N SER A 9 -7.80 -3.99 3.79
CA SER A 9 -6.78 -3.00 3.43
C SER A 9 -5.53 -3.64 2.79
N TYR A 10 -4.90 -2.88 1.91
CA TYR A 10 -3.58 -3.19 1.36
C TYR A 10 -2.50 -2.47 2.16
N ARG A 11 -1.52 -3.25 2.63
CA ARG A 11 -0.35 -2.74 3.33
C ARG A 11 0.74 -2.39 2.33
N PHE A 12 1.07 -1.12 2.26
CA PHE A 12 2.21 -0.60 1.53
C PHE A 12 3.36 -0.37 2.49
N VAL A 13 4.56 -0.77 2.09
CA VAL A 13 5.80 -0.57 2.83
C VAL A 13 6.78 0.19 1.95
N ILE A 14 7.72 0.91 2.55
CA ILE A 14 8.80 1.55 1.80
C ILE A 14 9.85 0.47 1.48
N PRO A 15 10.06 0.10 0.20
CA PRO A 15 11.08 -0.87 -0.14
C PRO A 15 12.47 -0.24 -0.03
N SER A 16 13.47 -1.05 0.31
CA SER A 16 14.87 -0.60 0.46
C SER A 16 15.44 0.04 -0.81
N THR A 17 14.90 -0.31 -1.98
CA THR A 17 15.25 0.26 -3.28
C THR A 17 14.96 1.76 -3.38
N VAL A 18 14.06 2.33 -2.57
CA VAL A 18 13.77 3.78 -2.58
C VAL A 18 14.97 4.59 -2.12
N TYR A 19 15.78 4.05 -1.21
CA TYR A 19 16.94 4.74 -0.63
C TYR A 19 18.26 4.07 -1.02
N ASP A 20 18.28 3.33 -2.13
CA ASP A 20 19.48 2.65 -2.61
C ASP A 20 20.25 3.54 -3.61
N PRO A 21 21.42 4.10 -3.24
CA PRO A 21 22.18 5.01 -4.08
C PRO A 21 22.87 4.31 -5.27
N PHE A 22 22.91 2.96 -5.29
CA PHE A 22 23.52 2.20 -6.39
C PHE A 22 22.57 2.05 -7.59
N LEU A 23 21.27 2.28 -7.38
CA LEU A 23 20.28 2.22 -8.44
C LEU A 23 20.31 3.47 -9.34
N PRO A 24 20.27 3.32 -10.69
CA PRO A 24 20.29 4.43 -11.63
C PRO A 24 19.22 5.50 -11.37
N GLU A 25 18.03 5.09 -10.97
CA GLU A 25 16.88 5.94 -10.65
C GLU A 25 17.13 6.90 -9.48
N ASN A 26 18.00 6.52 -8.53
CA ASN A 26 18.25 7.30 -7.32
C ASN A 26 19.46 8.24 -7.42
N LYS A 27 20.21 8.20 -8.54
CA LYS A 27 21.40 9.06 -8.74
C LYS A 27 21.09 10.55 -8.65
N GLY A 28 19.85 10.96 -8.95
CA GLY A 28 19.40 12.35 -8.83
C GLY A 28 19.40 12.89 -7.38
N PHE A 29 19.43 12.02 -6.37
CA PHE A 29 19.53 12.42 -4.97
C PHE A 29 20.99 12.59 -4.48
N CYS A 30 21.96 12.13 -5.28
CA CYS A 30 23.38 12.30 -5.00
C CYS A 30 23.87 13.70 -5.36
N ASN A 31 24.89 14.19 -4.65
CA ASN A 31 25.56 15.46 -4.90
C ASN A 31 27.07 15.30 -4.72
N PRO A 32 27.90 15.75 -5.67
CA PRO A 32 29.36 15.71 -5.55
C PRO A 32 29.93 16.37 -4.27
N LYS A 33 29.17 17.27 -3.64
CA LYS A 33 29.55 17.94 -2.38
C LYS A 33 29.22 17.13 -1.11
N THR A 34 28.60 15.96 -1.24
CA THR A 34 28.27 15.11 -0.08
C THR A 34 29.58 14.66 0.59
N PRO A 35 29.76 14.92 1.89
CA PRO A 35 30.94 14.45 2.59
C PRO A 35 31.02 12.93 2.62
N ARG A 36 32.24 12.44 2.74
CA ARG A 36 32.52 11.02 2.82
C ARG A 36 32.65 10.57 4.26
N TYR A 37 31.86 9.57 4.64
CA TYR A 37 31.83 8.98 5.98
C TYR A 37 32.30 7.52 5.96
N PHE A 38 32.03 6.79 4.88
CA PHE A 38 32.32 5.36 4.77
C PHE A 38 33.17 5.01 3.53
N SER A 39 33.51 3.74 3.39
CA SER A 39 34.22 3.17 2.24
C SER A 39 33.32 3.10 0.99
N ASN A 40 33.92 2.88 -0.20
CA ASN A 40 33.24 2.99 -1.51
C ASN A 40 32.14 1.93 -1.71
N ASP A 41 32.31 0.78 -1.06
CA ASP A 41 31.39 -0.34 -1.04
C ASP A 41 30.09 -0.02 -0.29
N ILE A 42 30.12 0.92 0.66
CA ILE A 42 28.96 1.31 1.48
C ILE A 42 28.39 2.65 1.02
N GLN A 43 29.27 3.59 0.65
CA GLN A 43 28.91 4.94 0.25
C GLN A 43 29.51 5.25 -1.12
N PRO A 44 28.70 5.25 -2.20
CA PRO A 44 29.18 5.67 -3.51
C PRO A 44 29.53 7.15 -3.51
N GLU A 45 30.44 7.54 -4.41
CA GLU A 45 30.96 8.91 -4.47
C GLU A 45 29.85 9.93 -4.69
N GLY A 46 29.81 10.96 -3.83
CA GLY A 46 28.78 12.00 -3.87
C GLY A 46 27.40 11.54 -3.39
N CYS A 47 27.22 10.34 -2.84
CA CYS A 47 25.95 9.88 -2.30
C CYS A 47 26.04 9.66 -0.78
N LEU A 48 24.89 9.51 -0.13
CA LEU A 48 24.81 8.90 1.20
C LEU A 48 24.76 7.36 1.06
N PRO A 49 25.05 6.60 2.13
CA PRO A 49 24.82 5.17 2.14
C PRO A 49 23.35 4.79 1.90
N ALA A 50 23.11 3.53 1.54
CA ALA A 50 21.77 3.00 1.41
C ALA A 50 20.95 3.15 2.70
N GLY A 51 19.65 3.42 2.56
CA GLY A 51 18.73 3.62 3.70
C GLY A 51 18.73 5.04 4.28
N MET A 52 19.48 5.98 3.68
CA MET A 52 19.62 7.36 4.14
C MET A 52 19.22 8.38 3.08
N PHE A 53 18.74 9.55 3.53
CA PHE A 53 18.29 10.63 2.66
C PHE A 53 18.72 12.01 3.16
N ASP A 54 19.15 12.90 2.27
CA ASP A 54 19.63 14.24 2.65
C ASP A 54 18.47 15.24 2.71
N ILE A 55 18.17 15.73 3.91
CA ILE A 55 17.15 16.77 4.14
C ILE A 55 17.77 18.14 4.47
N GLY A 56 19.07 18.17 4.74
CA GLY A 56 19.78 19.35 5.20
C GLY A 56 20.18 20.29 4.06
N ARG A 57 20.44 19.78 2.85
CA ARG A 57 20.80 20.61 1.69
C ARG A 57 19.82 21.72 1.39
N THR A 58 18.53 21.47 1.58
CA THR A 58 17.44 22.43 1.31
C THR A 58 17.31 23.50 2.41
N LYS A 59 18.06 23.37 3.51
CA LYS A 59 18.04 24.29 4.64
C LYS A 59 19.16 25.33 4.50
N PHE A 60 18.96 26.48 5.14
CA PHE A 60 19.95 27.55 5.15
C PHE A 60 21.29 27.05 5.73
N GLY A 61 22.39 27.36 5.03
CA GLY A 61 23.72 26.88 5.37
C GLY A 61 24.01 25.42 4.99
N SER A 62 23.05 24.72 4.37
CA SER A 62 23.16 23.32 3.92
C SER A 62 23.78 22.39 4.98
N PRO A 63 23.24 22.35 6.21
CA PRO A 63 23.78 21.50 7.27
C PRO A 63 23.71 20.02 6.88
N HIS A 64 24.62 19.20 7.39
CA HIS A 64 24.63 17.75 7.15
C HIS A 64 23.57 17.06 8.03
N ILE A 65 22.30 17.18 7.65
CA ILE A 65 21.18 16.54 8.35
C ILE A 65 20.54 15.50 7.44
N TYR A 66 20.45 14.27 7.94
CA TYR A 66 20.05 13.10 7.18
C TYR A 66 18.88 12.38 7.84
N LEU A 67 17.92 11.94 7.04
CA LEU A 67 16.82 11.09 7.44
C LEU A 67 17.20 9.62 7.20
N SER A 68 16.79 8.72 8.08
CA SER A 68 16.87 7.26 7.88
C SER A 68 15.65 6.58 8.52
N GLY A 69 15.53 5.27 8.33
CA GLY A 69 14.69 4.45 9.21
C GLY A 69 15.22 4.47 10.66
N VAL A 70 14.34 4.17 11.62
CA VAL A 70 14.71 4.04 13.05
C VAL A 70 15.77 2.97 13.20
N HIS A 71 16.75 3.22 14.07
CA HIS A 71 17.91 2.36 14.28
C HIS A 71 18.69 2.03 13.00
N PHE A 72 18.59 2.91 11.99
CA PHE A 72 19.14 2.69 10.65
C PHE A 72 18.52 1.50 9.91
N TYR A 73 17.22 1.24 10.10
CA TYR A 73 16.45 0.25 9.34
C TYR A 73 16.67 0.42 7.82
N GLN A 74 16.87 -0.71 7.13
CA GLN A 74 17.26 -0.80 5.71
C GLN A 74 18.62 -0.19 5.33
N SER A 75 19.49 0.11 6.31
CA SER A 75 20.85 0.59 6.04
C SER A 75 21.90 -0.51 6.28
N PRO A 76 23.09 -0.44 5.64
CA PRO A 76 24.19 -1.37 5.89
C PRO A 76 24.64 -1.43 7.37
N PRO A 77 25.03 -2.61 7.90
CA PRO A 77 25.46 -2.79 9.29
C PRO A 77 26.60 -1.88 9.75
N GLU A 78 27.50 -1.51 8.84
CA GLU A 78 28.67 -0.67 9.08
C GLU A 78 28.29 0.71 9.63
N ILE A 79 27.06 1.16 9.38
CA ILE A 79 26.53 2.46 9.82
C ILE A 79 26.15 2.42 11.30
N TYR A 80 25.58 1.30 11.78
CA TYR A 80 25.00 1.24 13.11
C TYR A 80 25.75 0.35 14.12
N GLN A 81 26.59 -0.57 13.65
CA GLN A 81 27.28 -1.57 14.50
C GLN A 81 28.16 -0.97 15.60
N ASN A 82 28.66 0.25 15.40
CA ASN A 82 29.53 0.93 16.36
C ASN A 82 28.76 1.73 17.42
N PHE A 83 27.43 1.84 17.27
CA PHE A 83 26.61 2.49 18.28
C PHE A 83 26.12 1.50 19.31
N THR A 84 26.23 1.90 20.57
CA THR A 84 25.61 1.21 21.71
C THR A 84 24.42 2.01 22.22
N GLY A 85 23.42 1.36 22.79
CA GLY A 85 22.31 2.04 23.48
C GLY A 85 20.98 2.04 22.71
N PHE A 86 20.91 1.42 21.54
CA PHE A 86 19.65 1.10 20.86
C PHE A 86 19.70 -0.32 20.29
N GLN A 87 18.52 -0.89 20.03
CA GLN A 87 18.39 -2.24 19.46
C GLN A 87 18.74 -2.21 17.97
N HIS A 88 19.40 -3.25 17.47
CA HIS A 88 19.63 -3.38 16.03
C HIS A 88 18.30 -3.40 15.26
N PRO A 89 18.27 -2.80 14.05
CA PRO A 89 17.04 -2.63 13.30
C PRO A 89 16.43 -3.99 12.95
N ASP A 90 15.12 -4.11 13.16
CA ASP A 90 14.34 -5.28 12.76
C ASP A 90 13.06 -4.87 12.03
N ASN A 91 12.24 -5.85 11.65
CA ASN A 91 11.03 -5.59 10.87
C ASN A 91 9.94 -4.79 11.62
N SER A 92 10.07 -4.60 12.94
CA SER A 92 9.18 -3.73 13.71
C SER A 92 9.42 -2.24 13.46
N ASP A 93 10.60 -1.87 12.96
CA ASP A 93 10.95 -0.51 12.55
C ASP A 93 10.47 -0.18 11.11
N ALA A 94 9.75 -1.11 10.47
CA ALA A 94 9.28 -0.93 9.10
C ALA A 94 8.10 0.07 9.01
N THR A 95 8.31 1.15 8.25
CA THR A 95 7.24 2.09 7.92
C THR A 95 6.21 1.44 7.00
N TYR A 96 4.92 1.56 7.35
CA TYR A 96 3.82 1.05 6.54
C TYR A 96 2.61 1.99 6.51
N ILE A 97 1.81 1.86 5.45
CA ILE A 97 0.51 2.51 5.29
C ILE A 97 -0.50 1.47 4.83
N ASP A 98 -1.59 1.31 5.57
CA ASP A 98 -2.71 0.44 5.24
C ASP A 98 -3.83 1.27 4.59
N ILE A 99 -4.11 0.99 3.32
CA ILE A 99 -5.07 1.74 2.51
C ILE A 99 -6.25 0.85 2.14
N GLU A 100 -7.48 1.35 2.31
CA GLU A 100 -8.68 0.70 1.83
C GLU A 100 -8.78 0.83 0.29
N PRO A 101 -8.86 -0.28 -0.46
CA PRO A 101 -8.66 -0.27 -1.91
C PRO A 101 -9.75 0.44 -2.73
N TYR A 102 -10.99 0.53 -2.24
CA TYR A 102 -12.08 1.14 -3.02
C TYR A 102 -12.16 2.65 -2.86
N THR A 103 -11.95 3.15 -1.66
CA THR A 103 -12.07 4.57 -1.28
C THR A 103 -10.73 5.29 -1.27
N GLY A 104 -9.61 4.56 -1.12
CA GLY A 104 -8.27 5.13 -0.98
C GLY A 104 -7.99 5.71 0.41
N VAL A 105 -8.89 5.53 1.37
CA VAL A 105 -8.72 6.05 2.74
C VAL A 105 -7.61 5.29 3.46
N VAL A 106 -6.71 6.03 4.13
CA VAL A 106 -5.70 5.46 5.03
C VAL A 106 -6.39 5.01 6.32
N VAL A 107 -6.37 3.71 6.58
CA VAL A 107 -7.02 3.10 7.75
C VAL A 107 -6.06 3.05 8.94
N SER A 108 -4.79 2.78 8.67
CA SER A 108 -3.71 2.84 9.65
C SER A 108 -2.42 3.20 8.95
N ALA A 109 -1.56 3.95 9.60
CA ALA A 109 -0.19 4.18 9.16
C ALA A 109 0.74 4.12 10.36
N PHE A 110 1.93 3.59 10.16
CA PHE A 110 3.01 3.62 11.11
C PHE A 110 4.25 4.13 10.39
N VAL A 111 4.74 5.28 10.81
CA VAL A 111 5.94 5.90 10.25
C VAL A 111 7.02 5.91 11.32
N ALA A 112 8.08 5.17 11.06
CA ALA A 112 9.26 5.08 11.89
C ALA A 112 10.41 5.79 11.17
N SER A 113 10.83 6.94 11.70
CA SER A 113 11.92 7.74 11.09
C SER A 113 12.93 8.25 12.12
N GLN A 114 14.15 8.50 11.66
CA GLN A 114 15.27 8.94 12.47
C GLN A 114 15.99 10.12 11.82
N ILE A 115 16.31 11.13 12.63
CA ILE A 115 17.13 12.27 12.23
C ILE A 115 18.55 12.04 12.71
N ASN A 116 19.48 12.18 11.78
CA ASN A 116 20.91 12.00 11.98
C ASN A 116 21.68 13.26 11.56
N VAL A 117 22.85 13.46 12.15
CA VAL A 117 23.76 14.56 11.82
C VAL A 117 25.09 13.99 11.33
N GLY A 118 25.51 14.44 10.14
CA GLY A 118 26.82 14.11 9.57
C GLY A 118 27.92 14.97 10.19
N MET A 119 28.74 14.35 11.03
CA MET A 119 29.92 14.98 11.64
C MET A 119 31.15 14.70 10.77
N ILE A 120 31.87 15.74 10.40
CA ILE A 120 33.12 15.63 9.64
C ILE A 120 34.29 16.05 10.51
N SER A 121 35.43 15.37 10.36
CA SER A 121 36.67 15.75 11.04
C SER A 121 37.04 17.20 10.65
N GLY A 122 37.19 18.05 11.66
CA GLY A 122 37.48 19.47 11.46
C GLY A 122 38.98 19.76 11.39
N ASN A 123 39.32 20.93 10.88
CA ASN A 123 40.72 21.39 10.79
C ASN A 123 41.24 22.04 12.10
N SER A 124 40.41 22.14 13.13
CA SER A 124 40.81 22.66 14.43
C SER A 124 41.31 21.53 15.33
N TYR A 125 42.25 21.85 16.23
CA TYR A 125 42.88 20.88 17.15
C TYR A 125 41.87 20.05 17.96
N LEU A 126 40.68 20.60 18.24
CA LEU A 126 39.63 19.92 19.00
C LEU A 126 38.76 18.99 18.14
N LEU A 127 38.71 19.19 16.83
CA LEU A 127 37.86 18.42 15.90
C LEU A 127 38.67 17.51 14.96
N SER A 128 40.00 17.62 14.95
CA SER A 128 40.88 16.78 14.12
C SER A 128 40.91 15.32 14.59
N GLU A 129 40.68 15.08 15.88
CA GLU A 129 40.63 13.75 16.49
C GLU A 129 39.25 13.09 16.36
N MET A 130 38.22 13.83 15.91
CA MET A 130 36.88 13.26 15.75
C MET A 130 36.76 12.54 14.41
N PRO A 131 36.40 11.24 14.39
CA PRO A 131 36.18 10.53 13.15
C PRO A 131 34.97 11.12 12.41
N SER A 132 35.05 11.13 11.09
CA SER A 132 33.89 11.48 10.28
C SER A 132 32.84 10.37 10.42
N MET A 133 31.65 10.69 10.90
CA MET A 133 30.59 9.72 11.17
C MET A 133 29.20 10.36 11.07
N ILE A 134 28.17 9.52 10.89
CA ILE A 134 26.78 9.95 10.92
C ILE A 134 26.19 9.57 12.28
N VAL A 135 25.84 10.56 13.09
CA VAL A 135 25.38 10.37 14.47
C VAL A 135 23.85 10.44 14.54
N PRO A 136 23.16 9.43 15.10
CA PRO A 136 21.73 9.50 15.34
C PRO A 136 21.44 10.50 16.46
N VAL A 137 20.47 11.38 16.25
CA VAL A 137 20.12 12.43 17.23
C VAL A 137 18.80 12.10 17.92
N LEU A 138 17.77 11.80 17.13
CA LEU A 138 16.46 11.41 17.63
C LEU A 138 15.75 10.52 16.62
N TRP A 139 14.85 9.69 17.13
CA TRP A 139 13.91 8.92 16.33
C TRP A 139 12.50 9.18 16.80
N MET A 140 11.54 8.95 15.91
CA MET A 140 10.12 9.17 16.16
C MET A 140 9.28 8.11 15.48
N ASN A 141 8.29 7.62 16.23
CA ASN A 141 7.27 6.71 15.75
C ASN A 141 5.94 7.45 15.70
N GLU A 142 5.43 7.67 14.50
CA GLU A 142 4.12 8.26 14.27
C GLU A 142 3.12 7.16 13.94
N LEU A 143 2.14 6.98 14.80
CA LEU A 143 1.06 6.00 14.62
C LEU A 143 -0.25 6.75 14.32
N ILE A 144 -0.83 6.42 13.18
CA ILE A 144 -2.17 6.88 12.78
C ILE A 144 -3.07 5.66 12.72
N SER A 145 -4.23 5.75 13.36
CA SER A 145 -5.27 4.72 13.32
C SER A 145 -6.63 5.37 13.38
N LEU A 146 -7.58 4.86 12.58
CA LEU A 146 -8.97 5.30 12.69
C LEU A 146 -9.54 4.98 14.07
N ASP A 147 -10.23 5.96 14.66
CA ASP A 147 -11.02 5.75 15.86
C ASP A 147 -12.24 4.86 15.54
N LYS A 148 -12.90 4.39 16.60
CA LYS A 148 -13.98 3.41 16.47
C LYS A 148 -15.17 3.96 15.66
N GLU A 149 -15.57 5.21 15.88
CA GLU A 149 -16.75 5.81 15.26
C GLU A 149 -16.50 6.03 13.76
N THR A 150 -15.37 6.65 13.42
CA THR A 150 -14.98 6.88 12.02
C THR A 150 -14.81 5.56 11.26
N ARG A 151 -14.28 4.52 11.92
CA ARG A 151 -14.17 3.18 11.32
C ARG A 151 -15.54 2.56 11.05
N GLU A 152 -16.49 2.68 11.97
CA GLU A 152 -17.85 2.15 11.78
C GLU A 152 -18.58 2.86 10.63
N ASP A 153 -18.35 4.16 10.44
CA ASP A 153 -18.89 4.90 9.30
C ASP A 153 -18.22 4.49 7.98
N LEU A 154 -16.90 4.33 7.97
CA LEU A 154 -16.19 3.83 6.79
C LEU A 154 -16.63 2.40 6.43
N GLU A 155 -16.87 1.53 7.41
CA GLU A 155 -17.41 0.18 7.17
C GLU A 155 -18.75 0.22 6.42
N LYS A 156 -19.67 1.13 6.81
CA LYS A 156 -20.96 1.28 6.12
C LYS A 156 -20.74 1.69 4.65
N VAL A 157 -19.85 2.66 4.41
CA VAL A 157 -19.55 3.16 3.07
C VAL A 157 -18.91 2.08 2.19
N VAL A 158 -17.94 1.33 2.71
CA VAL A 158 -17.22 0.28 1.98
C VAL A 158 -18.12 -0.92 1.68
N LEU A 159 -19.04 -1.27 2.58
CA LEU A 159 -19.93 -2.42 2.43
C LEU A 159 -21.18 -2.13 1.60
N MET A 160 -21.62 -0.88 1.51
CA MET A 160 -22.85 -0.49 0.80
C MET A 160 -22.86 -0.90 -0.68
N PRO A 161 -21.80 -0.65 -1.49
CA PRO A 161 -21.75 -1.09 -2.89
C PRO A 161 -21.84 -2.61 -3.05
N ARG A 162 -21.22 -3.36 -2.12
CA ARG A 162 -21.26 -4.83 -2.12
C ARG A 162 -22.69 -5.33 -1.85
N GLY A 163 -23.39 -4.73 -0.89
CA GLY A 163 -24.79 -5.02 -0.61
C GLY A 163 -25.70 -4.73 -1.81
N ALA A 164 -25.55 -3.55 -2.42
CA ALA A 164 -26.30 -3.16 -3.60
C ALA A 164 -26.08 -4.10 -4.79
N ARG A 165 -24.83 -4.55 -5.02
CA ARG A 165 -24.49 -5.51 -6.07
C ARG A 165 -25.16 -6.87 -5.84
N ILE A 166 -25.11 -7.39 -4.61
CA ILE A 166 -25.76 -8.67 -4.26
C ILE A 166 -27.27 -8.58 -4.47
N LEU A 167 -27.90 -7.51 -3.98
CA LEU A 167 -29.33 -7.27 -4.18
C LEU A 167 -29.68 -7.21 -5.67
N GLY A 168 -28.90 -6.47 -6.47
CA GLY A 168 -29.09 -6.36 -7.91
C GLY A 168 -29.01 -7.71 -8.64
N ILE A 169 -27.98 -8.51 -8.34
CA ILE A 169 -27.83 -9.86 -8.91
C ILE A 169 -29.02 -10.76 -8.53
N SER A 170 -29.46 -10.71 -7.27
CA SER A 170 -30.62 -11.48 -6.81
C SER A 170 -31.91 -11.10 -7.53
N LEU A 171 -32.16 -9.80 -7.74
CA LEU A 171 -33.35 -9.31 -8.46
C LEU A 171 -33.33 -9.72 -9.93
N VAL A 172 -32.18 -9.60 -10.61
CA VAL A 172 -32.04 -10.04 -12.01
C VAL A 172 -32.22 -11.55 -12.13
N GLY A 173 -31.65 -12.32 -11.20
CA GLY A 173 -31.80 -13.78 -11.15
C GLY A 173 -33.26 -14.20 -10.96
N ALA A 174 -33.98 -13.55 -10.03
CA ALA A 174 -35.41 -13.79 -9.82
C ALA A 174 -36.24 -13.41 -11.06
N GLY A 175 -35.94 -12.28 -11.70
CA GLY A 175 -36.61 -11.84 -12.93
C GLY A 175 -36.43 -12.83 -14.09
N LEU A 176 -35.21 -13.32 -14.31
CA LEU A 176 -34.93 -14.33 -15.33
C LEU A 176 -35.67 -15.65 -15.03
N LEU A 177 -35.74 -16.07 -13.78
CA LEU A 177 -36.44 -17.29 -13.37
C LEU A 177 -37.96 -17.18 -13.61
N LEU A 178 -38.56 -16.04 -13.28
CA LEU A 178 -39.98 -15.80 -13.58
C LEU A 178 -40.24 -15.73 -15.09
N TRP A 179 -39.33 -15.12 -15.85
CA TRP A 179 -39.44 -15.01 -17.30
C TRP A 179 -39.34 -16.38 -17.99
N THR A 180 -38.42 -17.26 -17.55
CA THR A 180 -38.33 -18.62 -18.09
C THR A 180 -39.57 -19.45 -17.78
N ILE A 181 -40.13 -19.34 -16.56
CA ILE A 181 -41.40 -19.99 -16.21
C ILE A 181 -42.53 -19.49 -17.12
N PHE A 182 -42.63 -18.18 -17.33
CA PHE A 182 -43.65 -17.60 -18.20
C PHE A 182 -43.53 -18.10 -19.65
N LEU A 183 -42.31 -18.16 -20.20
CA LEU A 183 -42.07 -18.70 -21.54
C LEU A 183 -42.47 -20.18 -21.64
N ILE A 184 -42.12 -21.01 -20.64
CA ILE A 184 -42.48 -22.43 -20.63
C ILE A 184 -44.00 -22.59 -20.62
N ILE A 185 -44.71 -21.84 -19.77
CA ILE A 185 -46.18 -21.89 -19.70
C ILE A 185 -46.80 -21.44 -21.03
N SER A 186 -46.29 -20.35 -21.62
CA SER A 186 -46.81 -19.79 -22.87
C SER A 186 -46.59 -20.75 -24.05
N LEU A 187 -45.40 -21.34 -24.17
CA LEU A 187 -45.09 -22.35 -25.18
C LEU A 187 -45.94 -23.61 -24.99
N ARG A 188 -46.13 -24.07 -23.76
CA ARG A 188 -47.01 -25.22 -23.47
C ARG A 188 -48.45 -24.93 -23.89
N ASN A 189 -48.97 -23.75 -23.57
CA ASN A 189 -50.32 -23.36 -23.95
C ASN A 189 -50.47 -23.23 -25.47
N MET A 190 -49.47 -22.68 -26.17
CA MET A 190 -49.46 -22.64 -27.64
C MET A 190 -49.43 -24.04 -28.27
N TYR A 191 -48.62 -24.95 -27.71
CA TYR A 191 -48.56 -26.34 -28.18
C TYR A 191 -49.88 -27.08 -27.97
N LEU A 192 -50.50 -26.94 -26.80
CA LEU A 192 -51.81 -27.55 -26.51
C LEU A 192 -52.89 -27.01 -27.45
N LYS A 193 -52.97 -25.69 -27.64
CA LYS A 193 -53.95 -25.08 -28.56
C LYS A 193 -53.77 -25.59 -30.00
N ARG A 194 -52.53 -25.67 -30.49
CA ARG A 194 -52.25 -26.21 -31.82
C ARG A 194 -52.67 -27.67 -31.95
N LYS A 195 -52.50 -28.48 -30.90
CA LYS A 195 -52.95 -29.88 -30.90
C LYS A 195 -54.47 -29.98 -30.98
N ASP A 196 -55.21 -29.15 -30.25
CA ASP A 196 -56.67 -29.12 -30.30
C ASP A 196 -57.17 -28.69 -31.70
N ASP A 197 -56.49 -27.71 -32.32
CA ASP A 197 -56.78 -27.26 -33.69
C ASP A 197 -56.49 -28.40 -34.72
N ASP A 198 -55.39 -29.13 -34.57
CA ASP A 198 -55.06 -30.28 -35.44
C ASP A 198 -56.06 -31.46 -35.25
N GLU A 199 -56.52 -31.73 -34.03
CA GLU A 199 -57.54 -32.77 -33.75
C GLU A 199 -58.92 -32.42 -34.32
N THR A 200 -59.33 -31.14 -34.27
CA THR A 200 -60.62 -30.69 -34.84
C THR A 200 -60.66 -30.78 -36.35
N HIS A 201 -59.57 -30.43 -37.04
CA HIS A 201 -59.46 -30.58 -38.51
C HIS A 201 -59.55 -32.05 -38.96
N LEU A 202 -58.94 -32.99 -38.23
CA LEU A 202 -59.03 -34.42 -38.55
C LEU A 202 -60.44 -35.00 -38.37
N ILE A 203 -61.24 -34.43 -37.46
CA ILE A 203 -62.63 -34.84 -37.24
C ILE A 203 -63.54 -34.29 -38.34
N GLU A 204 -63.36 -33.04 -38.78
CA GLU A 204 -64.13 -32.47 -39.90
C GLU A 204 -63.85 -33.22 -41.21
N ASP A 205 -62.58 -33.51 -41.54
CA ASP A 205 -62.20 -34.26 -42.75
C ASP A 205 -62.72 -35.72 -42.74
N GLY A 206 -62.93 -36.29 -41.56
CA GLY A 206 -63.49 -37.64 -41.38
C GLY A 206 -65.02 -37.72 -41.45
N VAL A 207 -65.72 -36.59 -41.35
CA VAL A 207 -67.19 -36.52 -41.40
C VAL A 207 -67.70 -36.18 -42.82
N GLU A 208 -66.86 -35.66 -43.70
CA GLU A 208 -67.19 -35.37 -45.11
C GLU A 208 -66.99 -36.56 -46.10
N ASN A 209 -66.61 -37.75 -45.64
CA ASN A 209 -66.55 -38.99 -46.44
C ASN A 209 -67.60 -40.03 -46.00
#